data_AF-A6DTP8-F1
#
_entry.id   AF-A6DTP8-F1
#
_cell.length_a   1.000
_cell.length_b   1.000
_cell.length_c   1.000
_cell.angle_alpha   90.00
_cell.angle_beta   90.00
_cell.angle_gamma   90.00
#
_symmetry.space_group_name_H-M   'P 1'
#
loop_
_entity.id
_entity.type
_entity.pdbx_description
1 polymer ?
#
loop_
_entity_poly.entity_id
_entity_poly.type
_entity_poly.pdbx_seq_one_letter_code
_entity_poly.pdbx_strand_id
1 'polypeptide(L)'
;MNSHFTVKQLCNHLHMSRQNFYKNKSLSTKKEVDRKLVIDLIKEQRCIQSELGIRKLQNMLVDNFKENSIQIGRDRLFDIAREERLLIKRKRKYCRTTDSRHRFKVYKI
;
A
#
# COMPACT_ATOMS: atom_id res chain seq x y z
N MET A 1 7.02 28.08 23.50
CA MET A 1 6.11 27.57 24.54
C MET A 1 6.21 26.05 24.58
N ASN A 2 7.12 25.51 25.38
CA ASN A 2 7.27 24.07 25.56
C ASN A 2 6.33 23.61 26.66
N SER A 3 5.05 23.48 26.33
CA SER A 3 4.07 22.89 27.23
C SER A 3 4.33 21.38 27.31
N HIS A 4 5.10 20.97 28.32
CA HIS A 4 5.24 19.58 28.72
C HIS A 4 3.91 19.08 29.29
N PHE A 5 3.04 18.54 28.43
CA PHE A 5 1.84 17.85 28.87
C PHE A 5 2.18 16.43 29.31
N THR A 6 1.78 16.07 30.52
CA THR A 6 1.84 14.67 30.96
C THR A 6 0.82 13.84 30.19
N VAL A 7 1.09 12.54 29.98
CA VAL A 7 0.15 11.60 29.33
C VAL A 7 -1.22 11.62 30.02
N LYS A 8 -1.25 11.82 31.34
CA LYS A 8 -2.52 11.92 32.11
C LYS A 8 -3.32 13.16 31.70
N GLN A 9 -2.69 14.32 31.59
CA GLN A 9 -3.35 15.57 31.18
C GLN A 9 -3.90 15.47 29.75
N LEU A 10 -3.11 14.90 28.82
CA LEU A 10 -3.54 14.64 27.45
C LEU A 10 -4.75 13.70 27.39
N CYS A 11 -4.69 12.58 28.11
CA CYS A 11 -5.79 11.63 28.20
C CYS A 11 -7.08 12.27 28.74
N ASN A 12 -6.98 13.11 29.78
CA ASN A 12 -8.12 13.83 30.34
C ASN A 12 -8.74 14.81 29.34
N HIS A 13 -7.92 15.60 28.64
CA HIS A 13 -8.37 16.56 27.64
C HIS A 13 -9.02 15.87 26.43
N LEU A 14 -8.54 14.68 26.05
CA LEU A 14 -9.06 13.89 24.94
C LEU A 14 -10.13 12.87 25.37
N HIS A 15 -10.61 12.95 26.62
CA HIS A 15 -11.63 12.06 27.19
C HIS A 15 -11.34 10.55 26.98
N MET A 16 -10.07 10.14 27.14
CA MET A 16 -9.64 8.74 27.02
C MET A 16 -8.93 8.25 28.29
N SER A 17 -8.94 6.94 28.52
CA SER A 17 -8.16 6.35 29.61
C SER A 17 -6.68 6.22 29.23
N ARG A 18 -5.78 6.24 30.22
CA ARG A 18 -4.34 5.97 29.99
C ARG A 18 -4.10 4.59 29.38
N GLN A 19 -4.87 3.58 29.78
CA GLN A 19 -4.77 2.24 29.22
C GLN A 19 -5.10 2.22 27.72
N ASN A 20 -6.15 2.96 27.32
CA ASN A 20 -6.49 3.13 25.90
C ASN A 20 -5.33 3.78 25.14
N PHE A 21 -4.73 4.84 25.68
CA PHE A 21 -3.57 5.50 25.06
C PHE A 21 -2.40 4.54 24.82
N TYR A 22 -1.97 3.78 25.84
CA TYR A 22 -0.84 2.86 25.67
C TYR A 22 -1.17 1.66 24.77
N LYS A 23 -2.41 1.18 24.82
CA LYS A 23 -2.89 0.14 23.89
C LYS A 23 -2.82 0.63 22.45
N ASN A 24 -3.33 1.83 22.16
CA ASN A 24 -3.28 2.42 20.83
C ASN A 24 -1.85 2.70 20.38
N LYS A 25 -0.98 3.15 21.29
CA LYS A 25 0.44 3.35 21.00
C LYS A 25 1.11 2.05 20.59
N SER A 26 0.96 0.99 21.39
CA SER A 26 1.52 -0.34 21.10
C SER A 26 1.00 -0.90 19.77
N LEU A 27 -0.31 -0.81 19.53
CA LEU A 27 -0.92 -1.22 18.26
C LEU A 27 -0.40 -0.43 17.07
N SER A 28 -0.21 0.88 17.22
CA SER A 28 0.32 1.74 16.15
C SER A 28 1.76 1.37 15.82
N THR A 29 2.60 1.17 16.84
CA THR A 29 3.98 0.71 16.65
C THR A 29 4.04 -0.64 15.93
N LYS A 30 3.21 -1.61 16.34
CA LYS A 30 3.13 -2.91 15.65
C LYS A 30 2.70 -2.74 14.19
N LYS A 31 1.65 -1.94 13.93
CA LYS A 31 1.18 -1.66 12.57
C LYS A 31 2.24 -1.01 11.69
N GLU A 32 3.07 -0.14 12.24
CA GLU A 32 4.18 0.49 11.51
C GLU A 32 5.28 -0.51 11.16
N VAL A 33 5.65 -1.39 12.08
CA VAL A 33 6.61 -2.47 11.83
C VAL A 33 6.09 -3.40 10.74
N ASP A 34 4.85 -3.89 10.88
CA ASP A 34 4.21 -4.75 9.88
C ASP A 34 4.14 -4.04 8.51
N ARG A 35 3.81 -2.74 8.50
CA ARG A 35 3.74 -1.93 7.27
C ARG A 35 5.09 -1.86 6.56
N LYS A 36 6.18 -1.61 7.29
CA LYS A 36 7.53 -1.56 6.70
C LYS A 36 7.91 -2.91 6.08
N LEU A 37 7.69 -4.00 6.80
CA LEU A 37 8.01 -5.35 6.30
C LEU A 37 7.22 -5.68 5.03
N VAL A 38 5.91 -5.36 5.00
CA VAL A 38 5.08 -5.54 3.80
C VAL A 38 5.63 -4.75 2.61
N ILE A 39 6.05 -3.50 2.82
CA ILE A 39 6.61 -2.66 1.76
C ILE A 39 7.89 -3.27 1.19
N ASP A 40 8.76 -3.77 2.06
CA ASP A 40 10.03 -4.35 1.66
C ASP A 40 9.83 -5.63 0.85
N LEU A 41 8.94 -6.53 1.29
CA LEU A 41 8.55 -7.72 0.53
C LEU A 41 7.96 -7.37 -0.85
N ILE A 42 7.12 -6.33 -0.95
CA ILE A 42 6.57 -5.88 -2.23
C ILE A 42 7.69 -5.38 -3.15
N LYS A 43 8.67 -4.62 -2.61
CA LYS A 43 9.78 -4.08 -3.38
C LYS A 43 10.69 -5.20 -3.90
N GLU A 44 11.02 -6.17 -3.06
CA GLU A 44 11.80 -7.35 -3.46
C GLU A 44 11.12 -8.10 -4.60
N GLN A 45 9.82 -8.37 -4.49
CA GLN A 45 9.06 -9.02 -5.57
C GLN A 45 9.01 -8.16 -6.83
N ARG A 46 8.98 -6.83 -6.73
CA ARG A 46 9.03 -5.93 -7.90
C ARG A 46 10.39 -5.90 -8.58
N CYS A 47 11.48 -6.17 -7.88
CA CYS A 47 12.80 -6.34 -8.49
C CYS A 47 12.82 -7.55 -9.43
N ILE A 48 12.08 -8.62 -9.07
CA ILE A 48 11.96 -9.84 -9.89
C ILE A 48 10.87 -9.66 -10.97
N GLN A 49 9.71 -9.14 -10.60
CA GLN A 49 8.52 -9.01 -11.45
C GLN A 49 7.91 -7.60 -11.35
N SER A 50 8.45 -6.67 -12.14
CA SER A 50 8.13 -5.24 -12.06
C SER A 50 6.67 -4.87 -12.38
N GLU A 51 6.02 -5.62 -13.27
CA GLU A 51 4.65 -5.34 -13.76
C GLU A 51 3.58 -6.28 -13.18
N LEU A 52 3.87 -6.97 -12.07
CA LEU A 52 2.88 -7.82 -11.39
C LEU A 52 1.83 -7.00 -10.62
N GLY A 53 0.55 -7.28 -10.86
CA GLY A 53 -0.55 -6.65 -10.13
C GLY A 53 -0.60 -7.04 -8.65
N ILE A 54 -1.02 -6.11 -7.78
CA ILE A 54 -1.07 -6.29 -6.31
C ILE A 54 -1.86 -7.53 -5.89
N ARG A 55 -2.98 -7.84 -6.56
CA ARG A 55 -3.79 -9.03 -6.21
C ARG A 55 -3.01 -10.34 -6.40
N LYS A 56 -2.19 -10.43 -7.45
CA LYS A 56 -1.36 -11.62 -7.70
C LYS A 56 -0.18 -11.64 -6.73
N LEU A 57 0.40 -10.47 -6.46
CA LEU A 57 1.47 -10.29 -5.48
C LEU A 57 1.02 -10.69 -4.06
N GLN A 58 -0.22 -10.36 -3.67
CA GLN A 58 -0.82 -10.80 -2.41
C GLN A 58 -0.76 -12.32 -2.28
N ASN A 59 -1.24 -13.05 -3.29
CA ASN A 59 -1.27 -14.51 -3.29
C ASN A 59 0.13 -15.11 -3.18
N MET A 60 1.12 -14.52 -3.85
CA MET A 60 2.52 -14.97 -3.79
C MET A 60 3.17 -14.70 -2.43
N LEU A 61 2.78 -13.61 -1.76
CA LEU A 61 3.32 -13.25 -0.45
C LEU A 61 2.53 -13.84 0.72
N VAL A 62 1.46 -14.62 0.50
CA VAL A 62 0.65 -15.20 1.59
C VAL A 62 1.50 -15.96 2.58
N ASP A 63 2.42 -16.80 2.11
CA ASP A 63 3.26 -17.62 2.99
C ASP A 63 4.29 -16.78 3.73
N ASN A 64 4.92 -15.80 3.05
CA ASN A 64 5.78 -14.80 3.69
C ASN A 64 5.03 -14.02 4.80
N PHE A 65 3.77 -13.65 4.57
CA PHE A 65 2.96 -12.96 5.59
C PHE A 65 2.64 -13.88 6.77
N LYS A 66 2.39 -15.17 6.54
CA LYS A 66 2.17 -16.14 7.62
C LYS A 66 3.43 -16.37 8.45
N GLU A 67 4.59 -16.53 7.81
CA GLU A 67 5.89 -16.69 8.48
C GLU A 67 6.22 -15.49 9.37
N ASN A 68 5.94 -14.29 8.89
CA ASN A 68 6.14 -13.06 9.65
C ASN A 68 4.98 -12.73 10.62
N SER A 69 3.99 -13.62 10.76
CA SER A 69 2.81 -13.42 11.61
C SER A 69 2.01 -12.14 11.30
N ILE A 70 2.03 -11.69 10.04
CA ILE A 70 1.35 -10.50 9.55
C ILE A 70 -0.03 -10.88 9.03
N GLN A 71 -1.07 -10.39 9.69
CA GLN A 71 -2.43 -10.47 9.19
C GLN A 71 -2.74 -9.24 8.33
N ILE A 72 -2.66 -9.40 7.02
CA ILE A 72 -3.00 -8.34 6.06
C ILE A 72 -4.05 -8.80 5.05
N GLY A 73 -5.16 -8.09 5.03
CA GLY A 73 -6.22 -8.28 4.04
C GLY A 73 -5.89 -7.58 2.71
N ARG A 74 -6.70 -7.88 1.69
CA ARG A 74 -6.58 -7.30 0.35
C ARG A 74 -6.57 -5.77 0.41
N ASP A 75 -7.59 -5.18 1.04
CA ASP A 75 -7.81 -3.73 0.98
C ASP A 75 -6.69 -2.96 1.66
N ARG A 76 -6.27 -3.42 2.84
CA ARG A 76 -5.12 -2.85 3.56
C ARG A 76 -3.83 -2.94 2.75
N LEU A 77 -3.61 -4.03 2.02
CA LEU A 77 -2.45 -4.16 1.12
C LEU A 77 -2.51 -3.15 -0.03
N PHE A 78 -3.70 -2.95 -0.63
CA PHE A 78 -3.90 -1.94 -1.65
C PHE A 78 -3.70 -0.51 -1.12
N ASP A 79 -4.16 -0.22 0.10
CA ASP A 79 -3.99 1.10 0.73
C ASP A 79 -2.51 1.39 0.99
N ILE A 80 -1.78 0.44 1.60
CA ILE A 80 -0.32 0.58 1.81
C ILE A 80 0.39 0.77 0.47
N ALA A 81 0.07 -0.05 -0.54
CA ALA A 81 0.70 0.08 -1.85
C ALA A 81 0.36 1.42 -2.55
N ARG A 82 -0.84 1.98 -2.30
CA ARG A 82 -1.26 3.28 -2.84
C ARG A 82 -0.49 4.41 -2.18
N GLU A 83 -0.41 4.41 -0.85
CA GLU A 83 0.32 5.42 -0.05
C GLU A 83 1.81 5.45 -0.43
N GLU A 84 2.41 4.28 -0.62
CA GLU A 84 3.83 4.13 -0.97
C GLU A 84 4.10 4.23 -2.48
N ARG A 85 3.08 4.57 -3.29
CA ARG A 85 3.16 4.69 -4.75
C ARG A 85 3.68 3.44 -5.46
N LEU A 86 3.44 2.26 -4.88
CA LEU A 86 3.79 0.94 -5.40
C LEU A 86 2.72 0.36 -6.33
N LEU A 87 1.66 1.10 -6.65
CA LEU A 87 0.69 0.70 -7.66
C LEU A 87 1.27 0.87 -9.06
N ILE A 88 1.03 -0.12 -9.93
CA ILE A 88 1.45 -0.05 -11.33
C ILE A 88 0.64 1.04 -12.02
N LYS A 89 1.33 2.05 -12.55
CA LYS A 89 0.72 3.06 -13.40
C LYS A 89 0.49 2.49 -14.79
N ARG A 90 -0.73 2.65 -15.29
CA ARG A 90 -1.04 2.29 -16.68
C ARG A 90 -0.26 3.20 -17.62
N LYS A 91 0.63 2.63 -18.44
CA LYS A 91 1.32 3.34 -19.51
C LYS A 91 0.30 3.85 -20.53
N ARG A 92 0.43 5.10 -20.97
CA ARG A 92 -0.38 5.64 -22.08
C ARG A 92 0.02 4.91 -23.36
N LYS A 93 -0.98 4.44 -24.13
CA LYS A 93 -0.74 3.82 -25.44
C LYS A 93 -0.54 4.95 -26.46
N TYR A 94 0.71 5.19 -26.86
CA TYR A 94 1.05 6.18 -27.89
C TYR A 94 1.14 5.56 -29.28
N CYS A 95 1.31 4.24 -29.39
CA CYS A 95 1.39 3.56 -30.67
C CYS A 95 0.04 3.63 -31.38
N ARG A 96 0.00 4.37 -32.49
CA ARG A 96 -1.03 4.26 -33.52
C ARG A 96 -0.52 3.28 -34.57
N THR A 97 -1.05 2.06 -34.56
CA THR A 97 -0.72 1.01 -35.53
C THR A 97 -1.47 1.20 -36.86
N THR A 98 -2.42 2.12 -36.89
CA THR A 98 -3.25 2.42 -38.06
C THR A 98 -3.19 3.91 -38.31
N ASP A 99 -2.73 4.31 -39.49
CA ASP A 99 -2.86 5.70 -39.93
C ASP A 99 -4.31 5.93 -40.39
N SER A 100 -5.22 6.18 -39.46
CA SER A 100 -6.62 6.50 -39.77
C SER A 100 -6.79 7.82 -40.54
N ARG A 101 -5.71 8.57 -40.78
CA ARG A 101 -5.68 9.79 -41.59
C ARG A 101 -4.95 9.58 -42.92
N HIS A 102 -4.71 8.33 -43.32
CA HIS A 102 -4.10 8.05 -44.60
C HIS A 102 -5.04 8.42 -45.76
N ARG A 103 -4.45 8.76 -46.91
CA ARG A 103 -5.20 9.12 -48.13
C ARG A 103 -5.77 7.90 -48.89
N PHE A 104 -5.45 6.68 -48.47
CA PHE A 104 -5.91 5.46 -49.13
C PHE A 104 -7.39 5.18 -48.88
N LYS A 105 -8.04 4.52 -49.84
CA LYS A 105 -9.46 4.15 -49.78
C LYS A 105 -9.70 3.10 -48.69
N VAL A 106 -10.57 3.40 -47.74
CA VAL A 106 -11.02 2.43 -46.72
C VAL A 106 -12.15 1.59 -47.31
N TYR A 107 -11.95 0.28 -47.38
CA TYR A 107 -13.01 -0.66 -47.75
C TYR A 107 -13.85 -0.97 -46.52
N LYS A 108 -15.15 -0.63 -46.57
CA LYS A 108 -16.11 -1.08 -45.56
C LYS A 108 -16.56 -2.48 -45.94
N ILE A 109 -16.53 -3.38 -44.96
CA ILE A 109 -17.18 -4.70 -45.04
C ILE A 109 -18.68 -4.50 -44.87
#